data_AF-A0A7W0Q3K3-F1
#
_entry.id   AF-A0A7W0Q3K3-F1
#
_cell.length_a   1.000
_cell.length_b   1.000
_cell.length_c   1.000
_cell.angle_alpha   90.00
_cell.angle_beta   90.00
_cell.angle_gamma   90.00
#
_symmetry.space_group_name_H-M   'P 1'
#
loop_
_entity.id
_entity.type
_entity.pdbx_description
1 polymer ?
#
loop_
_entity_poly.entity_id
_entity_poly.type
_entity_poly.pdbx_seq_one_letter_code
_entity_poly.pdbx_strand_id
1 'polypeptide(L)' 'MASLVCATCRKLIPPGTSAVRCTVASCNTGRLKLRFCSVTCWQKHVPTARHRKAAYVIEERAPESPTE' A
#
# COMPACT_ATOMS: atom_id res chain seq x y z
N MET A 1 8.72 -15.21 2.47
CA MET A 1 8.53 -13.93 1.74
C MET A 1 7.11 -13.44 1.99
N ALA A 2 6.93 -12.24 2.54
CA ALA A 2 5.59 -11.71 2.81
C ALA A 2 5.08 -10.95 1.58
N SER A 3 4.26 -11.61 0.76
CA SER A 3 3.60 -10.98 -0.37
C SER A 3 2.64 -9.90 0.13
N LEU A 4 2.77 -8.68 -0.36
CA LEU A 4 1.86 -7.60 0.01
C LEU A 4 0.60 -7.66 -0.82
N VAL A 5 -0.53 -7.37 -0.19
CA VAL A 5 -1.85 -7.43 -0.81
C VAL A 5 -2.45 -6.03 -0.79
N CYS A 6 -3.03 -5.64 -1.93
CA CYS A 6 -3.71 -4.36 -2.05
C CYS A 6 -4.96 -4.33 -1.13
N ALA A 7 -5.06 -3.36 -0.24
CA ALA A 7 -6.20 -3.23 0.66
C ALA A 7 -7.52 -2.94 -0.08
N THR A 8 -7.45 -2.33 -1.27
CA THR A 8 -8.65 -1.97 -2.05
C THR A 8 -9.14 -3.10 -2.94
N CYS A 9 -8.25 -3.68 -3.76
CA CYS A 9 -8.63 -4.70 -4.74
C CYS A 9 -8.28 -6.13 -4.31
N ARG A 10 -7.60 -6.32 -3.17
CA ARG A 10 -7.15 -7.62 -2.63
C ARG A 10 -6.25 -8.43 -3.56
N LYS A 11 -5.71 -7.80 -4.60
CA LYS A 11 -4.72 -8.40 -5.49
C LYS A 11 -3.35 -8.36 -4.84
N LEU A 12 -2.54 -9.37 -5.15
CA LEU A 12 -1.12 -9.39 -4.81
C LEU A 12 -0.40 -8.21 -5.48
N ILE A 13 0.49 -7.58 -4.73
CA ILE A 13 1.42 -6.54 -5.19
C ILE A 13 2.75 -7.26 -5.43
N PRO A 14 3.17 -7.43 -6.70
CA PRO A 14 4.38 -8.15 -7.00
C PRO A 14 5.60 -7.52 -6.31
N PRO A 15 6.55 -8.33 -5.83
CA PRO A 15 7.84 -7.84 -5.37
C PRO A 15 8.57 -7.10 -6.50
N GLY A 16 9.40 -6.12 -6.16
CA GLY A 16 10.04 -5.22 -7.13
C GLY A 16 9.11 -4.17 -7.77
N THR A 17 7.82 -4.15 -7.45
CA THR A 17 6.91 -3.08 -7.90
C THR A 17 6.68 -2.04 -6.81
N SER A 18 6.53 -0.79 -7.22
CA SER A 18 6.25 0.32 -6.30
C SER A 18 4.87 0.13 -5.67
N ALA A 19 4.82 0.19 -4.34
CA ALA A 19 3.58 0.12 -3.59
C ALA A 19 3.20 1.51 -3.10
N VAL A 20 1.91 1.79 -3.02
CA VAL A 20 1.40 3.05 -2.49
C VAL A 20 0.98 2.86 -1.03
N ARG A 21 1.39 3.79 -0.18
CA ARG A 21 1.08 3.86 1.24
C ARG A 21 0.31 5.14 1.52
N CYS A 22 -0.66 5.10 2.43
CA CYS A 22 -1.30 6.31 2.96
C CYS A 22 -0.40 6.98 4.01
N THR A 23 -0.40 8.31 4.11
CA THR A 23 0.37 9.02 5.15
C THR A 23 -0.29 8.98 6.53
N VAL A 24 -1.58 8.66 6.59
CA VAL A 24 -2.35 8.64 7.85
C VAL A 24 -1.89 7.47 8.72
N ALA A 25 -1.56 7.75 9.98
CA ALA A 25 -1.01 6.75 10.91
C ALA A 25 -1.96 5.57 11.15
N SER A 26 -3.26 5.81 11.29
CA SER A 26 -4.26 4.74 11.50
C SER A 26 -4.30 3.71 10.37
N CYS A 27 -3.99 4.11 9.13
CA CYS A 27 -3.89 3.22 7.96
C CYS A 27 -2.60 2.39 7.92
N ASN A 28 -1.68 2.58 8.88
CA ASN A 28 -0.36 1.96 8.87
C ASN A 28 0.02 1.31 10.20
N THR A 29 -0.84 1.36 11.21
CA THR A 29 -0.56 0.85 12.55
C THR A 29 -1.14 -0.56 12.73
N GLY A 30 -0.45 -1.38 13.53
CA GLY A 30 -0.91 -2.71 13.92
C GLY A 30 -0.97 -3.69 12.74
N ARG A 31 -2.07 -4.45 12.67
CA ARG A 31 -2.34 -5.44 11.59
C ARG A 31 -2.82 -4.80 10.29
N LEU A 32 -3.25 -3.54 10.33
CA LEU A 32 -3.79 -2.78 9.21
C LEU A 32 -2.69 -2.02 8.47
N LYS A 33 -1.54 -2.65 8.18
CA LYS A 33 -0.49 -2.05 7.34
C LYS A 33 -0.97 -1.97 5.90
N LEU A 34 -1.88 -1.03 5.62
CA LEU A 34 -2.54 -0.94 4.32
C LEU A 34 -1.50 -0.58 3.26
N ARG A 35 -1.56 -1.32 2.16
CA ARG A 35 -0.75 -1.08 0.96
C ARG A 35 -1.65 -1.15 -0.24
N PHE A 36 -1.33 -0.36 -1.25
CA PHE A 36 -2.12 -0.25 -2.46
C PHE A 36 -1.22 -0.50 -3.66
N CYS A 37 -1.73 -1.18 -4.67
CA CYS A 37 -0.97 -1.41 -5.91
C CYS A 37 -0.84 -0.15 -6.78
N SER A 38 -1.65 0.89 -6.54
CA SER A 38 -1.64 2.12 -7.33
C SER A 38 -2.28 3.29 -6.58
N VAL A 39 -2.01 4.51 -7.06
CA VAL A 39 -2.63 5.75 -6.56
C VAL A 39 -4.15 5.71 -6.74
N THR A 40 -4.68 5.08 -7.81
CA THR A 40 -6.12 4.90 -8.00
C THR A 40 -6.74 4.03 -6.91
N CYS A 41 -6.06 2.93 -6.53
CA CYS A 41 -6.53 2.08 -5.43
C CYS A 41 -6.48 2.83 -4.10
N TRP A 42 -5.47 3.68 -3.89
CA TRP A 42 -5.44 4.61 -2.78
C TRP A 42 -6.62 5.61 -2.88
N GLN A 43 -6.88 6.30 -3.97
CA GLN A 43 -8.00 7.26 -4.04
C GLN A 43 -9.35 6.62 -3.67
N LYS A 44 -9.60 5.37 -4.06
CA LYS A 44 -10.81 4.63 -3.68
C LYS A 44 -10.94 4.35 -2.17
N HIS A 45 -9.83 4.32 -1.42
CA HIS A 45 -9.88 4.15 0.05
C HIS A 45 -10.23 5.45 0.78
N VAL A 46 -9.95 6.62 0.18
CA VAL A 46 -10.09 7.94 0.84
C VAL A 46 -11.54 8.28 1.21
N PRO A 47 -12.56 8.12 0.35
CA PRO A 47 -13.94 8.50 0.67
C PRO A 47 -14.51 7.78 1.89
N THR A 48 -14.12 6.51 2.09
CA THR A 48 -14.58 5.68 3.20
C THR A 48 -13.91 6.00 4.53
N ALA A 49 -12.76 6.67 4.47
CA ALA A 49 -11.95 6.96 5.63
C ALA A 49 -11.99 8.48 5.84
N ARG A 50 -12.71 8.95 6.86
CA ARG A 50 -12.93 10.39 7.18
C ARG A 50 -11.62 11.14 7.48
N HIS A 51 -10.74 11.28 6.50
CA HIS A 51 -9.41 11.86 6.61
C HIS A 51 -9.47 13.36 6.37
N ARG A 52 -8.92 14.16 7.30
CA ARG A 52 -8.83 15.62 7.12
C ARG A 52 -7.70 16.06 6.17
N LYS A 53 -6.61 15.28 6.05
CA LYS A 53 -5.44 15.55 5.20
C LYS A 53 -4.82 14.25 4.66
N ALA A 54 -5.58 13.50 3.85
CA ALA A 54 -5.05 12.28 3.25
C ALA A 54 -4.03 12.60 2.16
N ALA A 55 -2.82 12.06 2.29
CA ALA A 55 -1.82 12.03 1.23
C ALA A 55 -1.31 10.59 1.04
N TYR A 56 -0.56 10.37 -0.03
CA TYR A 56 0.09 9.09 -0.31
C TYR A 56 1.59 9.24 -0.47
N VAL A 57 2.29 8.14 -0.26
CA VAL A 57 3.71 7.96 -0.53
C VAL A 57 3.85 6.76 -1.44
N ILE A 58 4.67 6.88 -2.48
CA ILE A 58 5.07 5.76 -3.32
C ILE A 58 6.32 5.17 -2.68
N GLU A 59 6.20 3.94 -2.18
CA GLU A 59 7.29 3.15 -1.64
C GLU A 59 7.86 2.29 -2.79
N GLU A 60 9.04 2.65 -3.28
CA GLU A 60 9.79 1.80 -4.19
C GLU A 60 10.25 0.56 -3.42
N ARG A 61 9.99 -0.62 -3.99
CA ARG A 61 10.49 -1.87 -3.43
C ARG A 61 11.67 -2.34 -4.22
N ALA A 62 12.70 -2.77 -3.50
CA ALA A 62 13.72 -3.61 -4.08
C ALA A 62 13.05 -4.85 -4.71
N PRO A 63 13.49 -5.28 -5.91
CA PRO A 63 13.20 -6.63 -6.35
C PRO A 63 13.65 -7.58 -5.24
N GLU A 64 12.86 -8.60 -4.94
CA GLU A 64 13.37 -9.68 -4.11
C GLU A 64 14.57 -10.26 -4.86
N SER A 65 15.76 -10.00 -4.34
CA SER A 65 16.98 -10.55 -4.91
C SER A 65 16.83 -12.07 -4.97
N PRO A 66 17.01 -12.72 -6.13
CA PRO A 66 17.15 -14.16 -6.15
C PRO A 66 18.48 -14.43 -5.42
N THR A 67 18.40 -14.95 -4.20
CA THR A 67 19.58 -15.56 -3.60
C THR A 67 19.79 -16.87 -4.34
N GLU A 68 20.84 -16.87 -5.16
CA GLU A 68 21.46 -18.03 -5.83
C GLU A 68 21.90 -19.10 -4.82
#